data_AF-A0A1S0TEM0-F1
#
_entry.id   AF-A0A1S0TEM0-F1
#
_cell.length_a   1.000
_cell.length_b   1.000
_cell.length_c   1.000
_cell.angle_alpha   90.00
_cell.angle_beta   90.00
_cell.angle_gamma   90.00
#
_symmetry.space_group_name_H-M   'P 1'
#
loop_
_entity.id
_entity.type
_entity.pdbx_description
1 polymer ?
#
loop_
_entity_poly.entity_id
_entity_poly.type
_entity_poly.pdbx_seq_one_letter_code
_entity_poly.pdbx_strand_id
1 'polypeptide(L)'
;MHTVPIINENIRSHGKFINRLMSNEFYNSKWILTRRLYFVDSISLDATNDAQNLGIIRFLEKIDIKIQIQSQKDGHIMPPHVRIRYTEIERNPEKQISLQFNITYFMKDSQFMHYIESALFIL
;
A
#
# COMPACT_ATOMS: atom_id res chain seq x y z
N MET A 1 16.51 7.11 11.05
CA MET A 1 15.31 6.82 10.23
C MET A 1 15.52 5.49 9.52
N HIS A 2 14.62 4.53 9.69
CA HIS A 2 14.65 3.26 8.96
C HIS A 2 13.77 3.35 7.71
N THR A 3 14.23 2.81 6.59
CA THR A 3 13.44 2.77 5.36
C THR A 3 12.38 1.69 5.47
N VAL A 4 11.11 2.07 5.25
CA VAL A 4 9.99 1.12 5.23
C VAL A 4 9.70 0.73 3.77
N PRO A 5 9.80 -0.55 3.40
CA PRO A 5 9.47 -1.01 2.06
C PRO A 5 7.97 -0.83 1.75
N ILE A 6 7.67 -0.33 0.56
CA ILE A 6 6.30 -0.14 0.07
C ILE A 6 6.03 -1.16 -1.05
N ILE A 7 4.98 -1.95 -0.88
CA ILE A 7 4.49 -2.95 -1.83
C ILE A 7 3.30 -2.35 -2.56
N ASN A 8 3.44 -2.11 -3.87
CA ASN A 8 2.36 -1.56 -4.69
C ASN A 8 1.59 -2.70 -5.38
N GLU A 9 0.35 -2.92 -4.95
CA GLU A 9 -0.53 -3.99 -5.44
C GLU A 9 -1.06 -3.77 -6.87
N ASN A 10 -0.80 -2.60 -7.47
CA ASN A 10 -1.17 -2.28 -8.84
C ASN A 10 -0.07 -2.60 -9.85
N ILE A 11 1.12 -3.00 -9.41
CA ILE A 11 2.19 -3.43 -10.32
C ILE A 11 1.76 -4.71 -11.04
N ARG A 12 1.72 -4.62 -12.37
CA ARG A 12 1.40 -5.73 -13.25
C ARG A 12 2.65 -6.19 -14.00
N SER A 13 2.75 -7.50 -14.20
CA SER A 13 3.67 -8.10 -15.15
C SER A 13 2.91 -9.19 -15.89
N HIS A 14 2.99 -9.19 -17.23
CA HIS A 14 2.26 -10.13 -18.08
C HIS A 14 0.75 -10.21 -17.76
N GLY A 15 0.12 -9.05 -17.53
CA GLY A 15 -1.31 -8.94 -17.22
C GLY A 15 -1.73 -9.32 -15.80
N LYS A 16 -0.83 -9.85 -14.97
CA LYS A 16 -1.12 -10.29 -13.59
C LYS A 16 -0.58 -9.33 -12.54
N PHE A 17 -1.31 -9.16 -11.45
CA PHE A 17 -0.86 -8.38 -10.29
C PHE A 17 0.16 -9.16 -9.47
N ILE A 18 1.44 -8.82 -9.58
CA ILE A 18 2.53 -9.60 -8.98
C ILE A 18 2.60 -9.43 -7.46
N ASN A 19 2.12 -8.29 -6.95
CA ASN A 19 2.15 -7.94 -5.54
C ASN A 19 0.86 -8.27 -4.78
N ARG A 20 -0.14 -8.86 -5.45
CA ARG A 20 -1.36 -9.33 -4.79
C ARG A 20 -1.18 -10.80 -4.43
N LEU A 21 -1.33 -11.12 -3.15
CA LEU A 21 -1.37 -12.49 -2.68
C LEU A 21 -2.66 -13.15 -3.20
N MET A 22 -2.55 -14.38 -3.69
CA MET A 22 -3.71 -15.24 -3.93
C MET A 22 -4.34 -15.63 -2.59
N SER A 23 -5.62 -16.01 -2.57
CA SER A 23 -6.33 -16.36 -1.32
C SER A 23 -5.71 -17.51 -0.54
N ASN A 24 -4.83 -18.32 -1.15
CA ASN A 24 -4.10 -19.42 -0.55
C ASN A 24 -2.63 -19.10 -0.22
N GLU A 25 -2.17 -17.87 -0.47
CA GLU A 25 -0.77 -17.46 -0.26
C GLU A 25 -0.64 -16.54 0.96
N PHE A 26 0.21 -16.92 1.91
CA PHE A 26 0.53 -16.11 3.08
C PHE A 26 1.76 -15.20 2.87
N TYR A 27 2.60 -15.52 1.90
CA TYR A 27 3.84 -14.83 1.59
C TYR A 27 4.17 -14.95 0.09
N ASN A 28 4.81 -13.93 -0.48
CA ASN A 28 5.29 -13.95 -1.86
C ASN A 28 6.73 -13.41 -1.91
N SER A 29 7.66 -14.29 -2.31
CA SER A 29 9.11 -13.99 -2.38
C SER A 29 9.51 -13.06 -3.52
N LYS A 30 8.56 -12.68 -4.39
CA LYS A 30 8.79 -11.90 -5.61
C LYS A 30 8.20 -10.50 -5.54
N TRP A 31 7.94 -9.99 -4.32
CA TRP A 31 7.40 -8.63 -4.17
C TRP A 31 8.31 -7.59 -4.83
N ILE A 32 7.70 -6.79 -5.71
CA ILE A 32 8.35 -5.64 -6.31
C ILE A 32 8.10 -4.44 -5.41
N LEU A 33 9.17 -3.90 -4.84
CA LEU A 33 9.12 -2.78 -3.90
C LEU A 33 9.20 -1.44 -4.63
N THR A 34 8.48 -0.45 -4.10
CA THR A 34 8.60 0.96 -4.48
C THR A 34 9.01 1.80 -3.27
N ARG A 35 9.47 3.02 -3.54
CA ARG A 35 9.75 4.05 -2.52
C ARG A 35 8.78 5.23 -2.59
N ARG A 36 7.92 5.28 -3.62
CA ARG A 36 7.01 6.41 -3.89
C ARG A 36 5.58 6.04 -3.58
N LEU A 37 4.89 6.93 -2.87
CA LEU A 37 3.47 6.86 -2.55
C LEU A 37 2.84 8.19 -2.95
N TYR A 38 1.72 8.10 -3.65
CA TYR A 38 0.91 9.24 -4.07
C TYR A 38 -0.48 9.03 -3.49
N PHE A 39 -1.13 10.08 -2.98
CA PHE A 39 -2.52 9.97 -2.51
C PHE A 39 -3.50 10.09 -3.67
N VAL A 40 -3.22 11.02 -4.59
CA VAL A 40 -3.99 11.26 -5.80
C VAL A 40 -3.01 11.53 -6.94
N ASP A 41 -3.32 11.00 -8.11
CA ASP A 41 -2.58 11.18 -9.36
C ASP A 41 -3.58 11.36 -10.51
N SER A 42 -3.66 12.57 -11.05
CA SER A 42 -4.41 12.91 -12.25
C SER A 42 -3.50 13.12 -13.47
N ILE A 43 -2.21 13.40 -13.23
CA ILE A 43 -1.27 13.90 -14.24
C ILE A 43 -0.77 12.75 -15.13
N SER A 44 -0.71 11.52 -14.62
CA SER A 44 -0.33 10.34 -15.42
C SER A 44 -1.27 10.02 -16.59
N LEU A 45 -2.45 10.64 -16.65
CA LEU A 45 -3.51 10.36 -17.64
C LEU A 45 -3.81 11.54 -18.58
N ASP A 46 -3.30 12.74 -18.30
CA ASP A 46 -3.48 13.96 -19.13
C ASP A 46 -2.53 14.04 -20.35
N ALA A 47 -1.81 12.96 -20.67
CA ALA A 47 -0.85 12.94 -21.79
C ALA A 47 -1.50 12.99 -23.19
N THR A 48 -2.83 12.96 -23.29
CA THR A 48 -3.56 13.10 -24.55
C THR A 48 -4.45 14.32 -24.51
N ASN A 49 -3.97 15.39 -25.14
CA ASN A 49 -4.68 16.64 -25.45
C ASN A 49 -6.01 16.37 -26.17
N ASP A 50 -7.10 16.15 -25.43
CA ASP A 50 -8.43 16.39 -25.96
C ASP A 50 -9.31 17.02 -24.89
N ALA A 51 -9.84 18.19 -25.24
CA ALA A 51 -10.62 19.10 -24.39
C ALA A 51 -12.03 18.55 -24.01
N GLN A 52 -12.20 17.23 -24.00
CA GLN A 52 -13.41 16.51 -23.61
C GLN A 52 -13.12 15.28 -22.73
N ASN A 53 -11.93 15.16 -22.15
CA ASN A 53 -11.58 14.04 -21.27
C ASN A 53 -12.39 14.07 -19.96
N LEU A 54 -13.27 13.09 -19.80
CA LEU A 54 -13.76 12.60 -18.50
C LEU A 54 -12.52 12.23 -17.67
N GLY A 55 -12.00 13.19 -16.90
CA GLY A 55 -10.70 13.04 -16.24
C GLY A 55 -10.71 11.85 -15.30
N ILE A 56 -10.10 10.74 -15.67
CA ILE A 56 -9.92 9.62 -14.75
C ILE A 56 -8.89 10.07 -13.71
N ILE A 57 -9.26 9.99 -12.44
CA ILE A 57 -8.32 10.20 -11.34
C ILE A 57 -7.95 8.85 -10.75
N ARG A 58 -6.65 8.66 -10.53
CA ARG A 58 -6.15 7.55 -9.75
C ARG A 58 -5.96 8.03 -8.32
N PHE A 59 -6.46 7.28 -7.35
CA PHE A 59 -6.25 7.60 -5.94
C PHE A 59 -5.91 6.36 -5.13
N LEU A 60 -5.32 6.59 -3.97
CA LEU A 60 -4.95 5.56 -3.03
C LEU A 60 -6.22 5.03 -2.33
N GLU A 61 -6.65 3.83 -2.71
CA GLU A 61 -7.82 3.15 -2.16
C GLU A 61 -7.51 2.51 -0.80
N LYS A 62 -6.30 1.95 -0.67
CA LYS A 62 -5.89 1.19 0.51
C LYS A 62 -4.44 1.46 0.89
N ILE A 63 -4.21 1.63 2.18
CA ILE A 63 -2.92 1.54 2.84
C ILE A 63 -3.05 0.52 3.98
N ASP A 64 -2.16 -0.48 4.00
CA ASP A 64 -2.10 -1.51 5.04
C ASP A 64 -0.66 -1.61 5.56
N ILE A 65 -0.44 -1.19 6.80
CA ILE A 65 0.85 -1.23 7.46
C ILE A 65 0.92 -2.52 8.28
N LYS A 66 1.86 -3.40 7.94
CA LYS A 66 2.08 -4.65 8.68
C LYS A 66 3.34 -4.55 9.50
N ILE A 67 3.19 -4.79 10.80
CA ILE A 67 4.27 -4.76 11.79
C ILE A 67 4.34 -6.12 12.45
N GLN A 68 5.45 -6.82 12.23
CA GLN A 68 5.75 -8.09 12.88
C GLN A 68 6.64 -7.84 14.09
N ILE A 69 6.17 -8.22 15.27
CA ILE A 69 6.90 -8.13 16.53
C ILE A 69 7.31 -9.55 16.91
N GLN A 70 8.61 -9.79 17.05
CA GLN A 70 9.17 -11.08 17.46
C GLN A 70 9.90 -10.96 18.78
N SER A 71 9.79 -12.00 19.62
CA SER A 71 10.48 -12.10 20.90
C SER A 71 11.95 -12.54 20.74
N GLN A 72 12.27 -13.34 19.71
CA GLN A 72 13.61 -13.84 19.41
C GLN A 72 14.01 -13.57 17.96
N LYS A 73 15.31 -13.26 17.75
CA LYS A 73 15.90 -13.05 16.42
C LYS A 73 16.33 -14.41 15.84
N ASP A 74 15.39 -15.13 15.23
CA ASP A 74 15.66 -16.40 14.53
C ASP A 74 16.21 -16.19 13.09
N GLY A 75 16.44 -14.95 12.70
CA GLY A 75 16.98 -14.58 11.38
C GLY A 75 15.93 -14.43 10.28
N HIS A 76 14.67 -14.82 10.54
CA HIS A 76 13.56 -14.63 9.60
C HIS A 76 12.77 -13.35 9.92
N ILE A 77 13.48 -12.22 9.93
CA ILE A 77 12.90 -10.92 10.23
C ILE A 77 12.30 -10.35 8.95
N MET A 78 10.96 -10.34 8.85
CA MET A 78 10.28 -9.49 7.88
C MET A 78 10.14 -8.09 8.48
N PRO A 79 10.82 -7.07 7.93
CA PRO A 79 10.69 -5.71 8.45
C PRO A 79 9.24 -5.21 8.28
N PRO A 80 8.84 -4.20 9.08
CA PRO A 80 7.59 -3.50 8.83
C PRO A 80 7.48 -3.11 7.37
N HIS A 81 6.33 -3.33 6.76
CA HIS A 81 6.11 -3.00 5.36
C HIS A 81 4.72 -2.40 5.15
N VAL A 82 4.62 -1.56 4.13
CA VAL A 82 3.38 -0.89 3.75
C VAL A 82 2.88 -1.50 2.46
N ARG A 83 1.65 -1.98 2.44
CA ARG A 83 0.96 -2.37 1.21
C ARG A 83 0.04 -1.24 0.78
N ILE A 84 0.14 -0.87 -0.48
CA ILE A 84 -0.73 0.14 -1.08
C ILE A 84 -1.50 -0.42 -2.27
N ARG A 85 -2.72 0.08 -2.44
CA ARG A 85 -3.54 -0.16 -3.62
C ARG A 85 -4.16 1.14 -4.08
N TYR A 86 -4.03 1.39 -5.37
CA TYR A 86 -4.72 2.45 -6.08
C TYR A 86 -5.96 1.93 -6.78
N THR A 87 -6.93 2.80 -6.96
CA THR A 87 -8.08 2.59 -7.84
C THR A 87 -8.29 3.82 -8.71
N GLU A 88 -9.10 3.67 -9.75
CA GLU A 88 -9.38 4.69 -10.75
C GLU A 88 -10.87 4.98 -10.77
N ILE A 89 -11.23 6.25 -10.77
CA ILE A 89 -12.61 6.70 -10.92
C ILE A 89 -12.67 7.86 -11.89
N GLU A 90 -13.83 8.03 -12.53
CA GLU A 90 -14.14 9.27 -13.22
C GLU A 90 -14.20 10.42 -12.21
N ARG A 91 -13.53 11.54 -12.54
CA ARG A 91 -13.53 12.74 -11.71
C ARG A 91 -14.94 13.27 -11.61
N ASN A 92 -15.45 13.26 -10.39
CA ASN A 92 -16.70 13.90 -10.03
C ASN A 92 -16.44 14.81 -8.82
N PRO A 93 -16.56 16.15 -8.96
CA PRO A 93 -16.36 17.10 -7.86
C PRO A 93 -17.25 16.85 -6.64
N GLU A 94 -18.40 16.22 -6.83
CA GLU A 94 -19.38 15.95 -5.76
C GLU A 94 -19.13 14.61 -5.06
N LYS A 95 -18.25 13.76 -5.61
CA LYS A 95 -18.01 12.42 -5.08
C LYS A 95 -16.93 12.45 -4.01
N GLN A 96 -17.30 12.06 -2.79
CA GLN A 96 -16.34 11.81 -1.72
C GLN A 96 -15.54 10.53 -2.01
N ILE A 97 -14.23 10.61 -1.84
CA ILE A 97 -13.30 9.49 -1.99
C ILE A 97 -13.00 8.91 -0.61
N SER A 98 -13.18 7.61 -0.45
CA SER A 98 -12.87 6.89 0.78
C SER A 98 -11.53 6.17 0.66
N LEU A 99 -10.66 6.37 1.64
CA LEU A 99 -9.41 5.65 1.81
C LEU A 99 -9.56 4.61 2.92
N GLN A 100 -9.19 3.36 2.65
CA GLN A 100 -9.03 2.34 3.68
C GLN A 100 -7.61 2.43 4.28
N PHE A 101 -7.52 2.70 5.58
CA PHE A 101 -6.27 2.67 6.32
C PHE A 101 -6.31 1.59 7.38
N ASN A 102 -5.38 0.63 7.31
CA ASN A 102 -5.27 -0.47 8.26
C ASN A 102 -3.84 -0.52 8.84
N ILE A 103 -3.74 -0.81 10.13
CA ILE A 103 -2.48 -1.19 10.77
C ILE A 103 -2.69 -2.57 11.40
N THR A 104 -1.84 -3.53 11.02
CA THR A 104 -1.89 -4.89 11.53
C THR A 104 -0.63 -5.20 12.32
N TYR A 105 -0.80 -5.53 13.60
CA TYR A 105 0.26 -6.03 14.46
C TYR A 105 0.19 -7.55 14.56
N PHE A 106 1.30 -8.23 14.34
CA PHE A 106 1.41 -9.67 14.52
C PHE A 106 2.51 -9.99 15.54
N MET A 107 2.15 -10.68 16.62
CA MET A 107 3.07 -11.17 17.64
C MET A 107 3.02 -12.69 17.70
N LYS A 108 4.16 -13.35 17.55
CA LYS A 108 4.23 -14.82 17.55
C LYS A 108 4.25 -15.41 18.98
N ASP A 109 4.64 -14.65 20.00
CA ASP A 109 4.68 -15.08 21.40
C ASP A 109 4.32 -13.92 22.35
N SER A 110 3.51 -14.20 23.37
CA SER A 110 2.69 -13.22 24.14
C SER A 110 3.40 -12.42 25.23
N GLN A 111 4.75 -12.42 25.31
CA GLN A 111 5.44 -12.00 26.53
C GLN A 111 6.03 -10.59 26.54
N PHE A 112 5.83 -9.76 25.52
CA PHE A 112 6.36 -8.39 25.51
C PHE A 112 5.27 -7.34 25.25
N MET A 113 5.14 -6.41 26.19
CA MET A 113 4.48 -5.13 25.98
C MET A 113 5.47 -4.19 25.26
N HIS A 114 5.17 -3.81 24.02
CA HIS A 114 5.83 -2.69 23.35
C HIS A 114 4.82 -1.57 23.19
N TYR A 115 5.17 -0.37 23.65
CA TYR A 115 4.45 0.85 23.30
C TYR A 115 4.80 1.20 21.85
N ILE A 116 3.84 1.01 20.94
CA ILE A 116 3.97 1.43 19.55
C ILE A 116 3.04 2.61 19.34
N GLU A 117 3.64 3.77 19.14
CA GLU A 117 2.94 4.97 18.70
C GLU A 117 3.09 5.07 17.17
N SER A 118 1.96 5.14 16.48
CA SER A 118 1.92 5.31 15.03
C SER A 118 1.10 6.55 14.71
N ALA A 119 1.68 7.47 13.96
CA ALA A 119 1.00 8.67 13.47
C ALA A 119 1.06 8.69 11.94
N LEU A 120 -0.09 8.84 11.29
CA LEU A 120 -0.19 9.17 9.88
C LEU A 120 -0.47 10.67 9.78
N PHE A 121 0.48 11.41 9.23
CA PHE A 121 0.28 12.82 8.89
C PHE A 121 -0.07 12.91 7.40
N ILE A 122 -1.19 13.55 7.10
CA ILE A 122 -1.57 13.95 5.75
C ILE A 122 -1.38 15.47 5.72
N LEU A 123 -0.43 15.93 4.89
CA LEU A 123 -0.11 17.35 4.69
C LEU A 123 -0.89 17.92 3.51
#